data_AF-A0A3A5ZU34-F1
#
_entry.id   AF-A0A3A5ZU34-F1
#
_cell.length_a   1.000
_cell.length_b   1.000
_cell.length_c   1.000
_cell.angle_alpha   90.00
_cell.angle_beta   90.00
_cell.angle_gamma   90.00
#
_symmetry.space_group_name_H-M   'P 1'
#
loop_
_entity.id
_entity.type
_entity.pdbx_description
1 polymer ?
#
loop_
_entity_poly.entity_id
_entity_poly.type
_entity_poly.pdbx_seq_one_letter_code
_entity_poly.pdbx_strand_id
1 'polypeptide(L)'
;MTRLLIAIFLGGGTGSVLRYCVQMMLHERIVPYSFPWATFTVNILGSFLIGLFYTLSARFNLSTEVRLLLTTGLCGGFTTFSTFSNDGLILIKQEFYGMFALYTLLT
;
A
#
# COMPACT_ATOMS: atom_id res chain seq x y z
N MET A 1 -25.72 -2.11 6.17
CA MET A 1 -24.88 -2.06 4.95
C MET A 1 -24.35 -0.67 4.64
N THR A 2 -25.18 0.37 4.59
CA THR A 2 -24.72 1.75 4.29
C THR A 2 -23.56 2.24 5.15
N ARG A 3 -23.60 2.00 6.48
CA ARG A 3 -22.51 2.37 7.39
C ARG A 3 -21.17 1.71 7.05
N LEU A 4 -21.18 0.45 6.63
CA LEU A 4 -19.97 -0.27 6.21
C LEU A 4 -19.38 0.32 4.93
N LEU A 5 -20.23 0.64 3.95
CA LEU A 5 -19.80 1.25 2.69
C LEU A 5 -19.16 2.63 2.93
N ILE A 6 -19.77 3.45 3.80
CA ILE A 6 -19.21 4.76 4.18
C ILE A 6 -17.86 4.58 4.88
N ALA A 7 -17.74 3.61 5.79
CA ALA A 7 -16.51 3.33 6.50
C ALA A 7 -15.37 2.91 5.54
N ILE A 8 -15.66 2.02 4.58
CA ILE A 8 -14.71 1.60 3.55
C ILE A 8 -14.35 2.79 2.64
N PHE A 9 -15.32 3.60 2.22
CA PHE A 9 -15.09 4.77 1.37
C PHE A 9 -14.17 5.79 2.04
N LEU A 10 -14.44 6.15 3.30
CA LEU A 10 -13.61 7.08 4.06
C LEU A 10 -12.19 6.53 4.25
N GLY A 11 -12.08 5.26 4.67
CA GLY A 11 -10.79 4.60 4.80
C GLY A 11 -10.01 4.58 3.48
N GLY A 12 -10.65 4.14 2.38
CA GLY A 12 -10.03 4.05 1.06
C GLY A 12 -9.58 5.39 0.51
N GLY A 13 -10.42 6.42 0.65
CA GLY A 13 -10.07 7.80 0.32
C GLY A 13 -8.84 8.26 1.09
N THR A 14 -8.84 8.14 2.42
CA THR A 14 -7.68 8.49 3.25
C THR A 14 -6.43 7.70 2.87
N GLY A 15 -6.55 6.39 2.67
CA GLY A 15 -5.44 5.52 2.28
C GLY A 15 -4.80 5.93 0.96
N SER A 16 -5.63 6.23 -0.04
CA SER A 16 -5.15 6.69 -1.36
C SER A 16 -4.41 8.03 -1.30
N VAL A 17 -4.90 8.98 -0.47
CA VAL A 17 -4.25 10.27 -0.26
C VAL A 17 -2.90 10.08 0.45
N LEU A 18 -2.85 9.24 1.49
CA LEU A 18 -1.60 8.92 2.19
C LEU A 18 -0.58 8.28 1.24
N ARG A 19 -1.02 7.34 0.39
CA ARG A 19 -0.15 6.74 -0.64
C ARG A 19 0.40 7.80 -1.57
N TYR A 20 -0.46 8.72 -2.04
CA TYR A 20 -0.02 9.82 -2.90
C TYR A 20 0.99 10.74 -2.19
N CYS A 21 0.78 11.07 -0.92
CA CYS A 21 1.75 11.83 -0.14
C CYS A 21 3.10 11.12 -0.02
N VAL A 22 3.11 9.81 0.27
CA VAL A 22 4.35 9.01 0.31
C VAL A 22 5.03 8.99 -1.06
N GLN A 23 4.26 8.83 -2.14
CA GLN A 23 4.77 8.91 -3.50
C GLN A 23 5.43 10.25 -3.78
N MET A 24 4.85 11.37 -3.34
CA MET A 24 5.44 12.70 -3.49
C MET A 24 6.69 12.93 -2.64
N MET A 25 6.71 12.43 -1.41
CA MET A 25 7.87 12.54 -0.51
C MET A 25 9.08 11.75 -1.01
N LEU A 26 8.82 10.58 -1.60
CA LEU A 26 9.85 9.69 -2.15
C LEU A 26 10.09 9.92 -3.65
N HIS A 27 9.37 10.84 -4.29
CA HIS A 27 9.57 11.17 -5.71
C HIS A 27 10.90 11.91 -5.89
N GLU A 28 11.77 11.34 -6.73
CA GLU A 28 12.95 11.91 -7.40
C GLU A 28 14.04 12.63 -6.59
N ARG A 29 13.89 12.85 -5.28
CA ARG A 29 14.84 13.71 -4.53
C ARG A 29 15.92 12.98 -3.73
N ILE A 30 15.86 11.66 -3.54
CA ILE A 30 16.66 11.01 -2.48
C ILE A 30 17.44 9.74 -2.88
N VAL A 31 17.10 9.00 -3.94
CA VAL A 31 17.72 7.66 -4.15
C VAL A 31 18.15 7.42 -5.61
N PRO A 32 19.31 6.80 -5.88
CA PRO A 32 19.76 6.51 -7.25
C PRO A 32 18.75 5.62 -7.98
N TYR A 33 18.11 6.23 -8.98
CA TYR A 33 17.63 5.77 -10.29
C TYR A 33 17.24 4.31 -10.61
N SER A 34 16.94 3.42 -9.66
CA SER A 34 16.65 2.03 -10.05
C SER A 34 15.64 1.26 -9.24
N PHE A 35 15.28 1.67 -8.02
CA PHE A 35 14.33 0.91 -7.20
C PHE A 35 13.05 1.71 -6.89
N PRO A 36 11.84 1.14 -7.06
CA PRO A 36 10.56 1.82 -6.82
C PRO A 36 10.22 2.00 -5.32
N TRP A 37 11.02 2.79 -4.61
CA TRP A 37 10.93 2.94 -3.14
C TRP A 37 9.56 3.37 -2.62
N ALA A 38 8.87 4.25 -3.34
CA ALA A 38 7.55 4.72 -2.94
C ALA A 38 6.54 3.57 -2.87
N THR A 39 6.40 2.83 -3.98
CA THR A 39 5.46 1.71 -4.10
C THR A 39 5.84 0.56 -3.17
N PHE A 40 7.14 0.25 -3.06
CA PHE A 40 7.66 -0.72 -2.10
C PHE A 40 7.24 -0.38 -0.66
N THR A 41 7.51 0.86 -0.24
CA THR A 41 7.26 1.31 1.14
C THR A 41 5.78 1.24 1.50
N VAL A 42 4.88 1.71 0.63
CA VAL A 42 3.44 1.68 0.93
C VAL A 42 2.88 0.27 1.00
N ASN A 43 3.38 -0.66 0.17
CA ASN A 43 2.93 -2.06 0.18
C ASN A 43 3.43 -2.81 1.42
N ILE A 44 4.69 -2.64 1.81
CA ILE A 44 5.24 -3.28 3.01
C ILE A 44 4.60 -2.74 4.28
N LEU A 45 4.54 -1.42 4.43
CA LEU A 45 3.89 -0.80 5.59
C LEU A 45 2.40 -1.13 5.63
N GLY A 46 1.72 -1.09 4.49
CA GLY A 46 0.30 -1.44 4.41
C GLY A 46 0.04 -2.89 4.80
N SER A 47 0.85 -3.84 4.34
CA SER A 47 0.73 -5.26 4.70
C SER A 47 0.99 -5.51 6.18
N PHE A 48 2.00 -4.85 6.75
CA PHE A 48 2.24 -4.87 8.19
C PHE A 48 1.03 -4.33 8.98
N LEU A 49 0.48 -3.19 8.56
CA LEU A 49 -0.69 -2.58 9.19
C LEU A 49 -1.92 -3.50 9.10
N ILE A 50 -2.13 -4.21 8.00
CA ILE A 50 -3.20 -5.21 7.88
C ILE A 50 -3.07 -6.27 8.98
N GLY A 51 -1.89 -6.86 9.14
CA GLY A 51 -1.63 -7.87 10.17
C GLY A 51 -1.82 -7.32 11.60
N LEU A 52 -1.34 -6.10 11.84
CA LEU A 52 -1.54 -5.39 13.11
C LEU A 52 -3.02 -5.17 13.40
N PHE A 53 -3.80 -4.67 12.44
CA PHE A 53 -5.23 -4.37 12.62
C PHE A 53 -6.07 -5.64 12.80
N TYR A 54 -5.74 -6.74 12.12
CA TYR A 54 -6.37 -8.03 12.39
C TYR A 54 -6.11 -8.49 13.82
N THR A 55 -4.87 -8.39 14.29
CA THR A 55 -4.48 -8.79 15.65
C THR A 55 -5.18 -7.92 16.70
N LEU A 56 -5.20 -6.60 16.51
CA LEU A 56 -5.90 -5.67 17.40
C LEU A 56 -7.41 -5.89 17.38
N SER A 57 -7.99 -6.18 16.21
CA SER A 57 -9.41 -6.50 16.09
C SER A 57 -9.77 -7.75 16.88
N ALA A 58 -8.94 -8.79 16.86
CA ALA A 58 -9.14 -9.99 17.65
C ALA A 58 -8.94 -9.75 19.15
N ARG A 59 -7.91 -8.97 19.53
CA ARG A 59 -7.58 -8.72 20.95
C ARG A 59 -8.58 -7.81 21.66
N PHE A 60 -9.11 -6.79 20.97
CA PHE A 60 -9.96 -5.76 21.55
C PHE A 60 -11.41 -5.82 21.08
N ASN A 61 -11.80 -6.86 20.33
CA ASN A 61 -13.15 -7.03 19.76
C ASN A 61 -13.65 -5.78 19.01
N LEU A 62 -12.82 -5.22 18.14
CA LEU A 62 -13.20 -4.06 17.32
C LEU A 62 -14.45 -4.36 16.50
N SER A 63 -15.33 -3.35 16.33
CA SER A 63 -16.53 -3.51 15.51
C SER A 63 -16.16 -3.80 14.05
N THR A 64 -17.05 -4.50 13.35
CA THR A 64 -16.88 -4.83 11.93
C THR A 64 -16.67 -3.57 11.08
N GLU A 65 -17.31 -2.45 11.44
CA GLU A 65 -17.18 -1.17 10.73
C GLU A 65 -15.75 -0.63 10.84
N VAL A 66 -15.18 -0.62 12.04
CA VAL A 66 -13.80 -0.16 12.29
C VAL A 66 -12.81 -1.08 11.60
N ARG A 67 -13.02 -2.40 11.67
CA ARG A 67 -12.16 -3.37 10.99
C ARG A 67 -12.14 -3.12 9.47
N LEU A 68 -13.30 -2.97 8.83
CA LEU A 68 -13.39 -2.72 7.39
C LEU A 68 -12.87 -1.34 6.99
N LEU A 69 -13.05 -0.32 7.83
CA LEU A 69 -12.44 1.00 7.63
C LEU A 69 -10.92 0.91 7.56
N LEU A 70 -10.31 0.17 8.50
CA LEU A 70 -8.85 0.08 8.62
C LEU A 70 -8.23 -0.87 7.60
N THR A 71 -8.82 -2.05 7.37
CA THR A 71 -8.24 -3.05 6.46
C THR A 71 -8.66 -2.80 5.02
N THR A 72 -9.93 -3.03 4.69
CA THR A 72 -10.44 -2.91 3.32
C THR A 72 -10.38 -1.48 2.79
N GLY A 73 -10.70 -0.50 3.65
CA GLY A 73 -10.60 0.93 3.32
C GLY A 73 -9.14 1.40 3.31
N LEU A 74 -8.62 1.76 4.48
CA LEU A 74 -7.33 2.45 4.64
C LEU A 74 -6.17 1.67 4.03
N CYS A 75 -5.93 0.42 4.45
CA CYS A 75 -4.85 -0.38 3.88
C CYS A 75 -5.10 -0.72 2.40
N GLY A 76 -6.34 -0.97 2.01
CA GLY A 76 -6.70 -1.23 0.61
C GLY A 76 -6.43 -0.04 -0.33
N GLY A 77 -6.69 1.19 0.12
CA GLY A 77 -6.37 2.41 -0.64
C GLY A 77 -4.89 2.81 -0.56
N PHE A 78 -4.23 2.47 0.56
CA PHE A 78 -2.83 2.78 0.80
C PHE A 78 -1.85 1.87 0.04
N THR A 79 -2.18 0.59 -0.10
CA THR A 79 -1.43 -0.37 -0.92
C THR A 79 -1.83 -0.29 -2.40
N THR A 80 -0.99 -0.79 -3.30
CA THR A 80 -1.28 -0.79 -4.74
C THR A 80 -0.55 -1.91 -5.48
N PHE A 81 -1.33 -2.75 -6.18
CA PHE A 81 -0.79 -3.77 -7.09
C PHE A 81 -0.58 -3.24 -8.52
N SER A 82 -1.43 -2.30 -8.95
CA SER A 82 -1.36 -1.74 -10.30
C SER A 82 -0.10 -0.90 -10.52
N THR A 83 0.26 -0.07 -9.54
CA THR A 83 1.52 0.71 -9.58
C THR A 83 2.72 -0.22 -9.48
N PHE A 84 2.67 -1.22 -8.59
CA PHE A 84 3.72 -2.25 -8.48
C PHE A 84 3.98 -2.94 -9.82
N SER A 85 2.93 -3.34 -10.53
CA SER A 85 3.02 -3.98 -11.84
C SER A 85 3.63 -3.05 -12.88
N ASN A 86 3.22 -1.77 -12.90
CA ASN A 86 3.77 -0.79 -13.83
C ASN A 86 5.25 -0.51 -13.57
N ASP A 87 5.66 -0.39 -12.30
CA ASP A 87 7.06 -0.22 -11.92
C ASP A 87 7.89 -1.43 -12.36
N GLY A 88 7.37 -2.65 -12.18
CA GLY A 88 8.01 -3.88 -12.66
C GLY A 88 8.19 -3.90 -14.19
N LEU A 89 7.17 -3.48 -14.94
CA LEU A 89 7.26 -3.34 -16.40
C LEU A 89 8.30 -2.31 -16.82
N ILE A 90 8.44 -1.19 -16.09
CA ILE A 90 9.47 -0.18 -16.36
C ILE A 90 10.88 -0.78 -16.14
N LEU A 91 11.09 -1.51 -15.06
CA LEU A 91 12.38 -2.17 -14.78
C LEU A 91 12.76 -3.17 -15.87
N ILE A 92 11.80 -3.97 -16.36
CA ILE A 92 12.02 -4.88 -17.48
C ILE A 92 12.39 -4.12 -18.75
N LYS A 93 11.66 -3.04 -19.08
CA LYS A 93 11.93 -2.20 -20.27
C LYS A 93 13.28 -1.52 -20.23
N GLN A 94 13.80 -1.23 -19.04
CA GLN A 94 15.13 -0.67 -18.81
C GLN A 94 16.22 -1.74 -18.68
N GLU A 95 15.88 -3.02 -18.92
CA GLU A 95 16.79 -4.16 -18.84
C GLU A 95 17.37 -4.42 -17.42
N PHE A 96 16.74 -3.85 -16.39
CA PHE A 96 17.09 -4.06 -14.98
C PHE A 96 16.48 -5.34 -14.40
N TYR A 97 16.73 -6.48 -15.03
CA TYR A 97 16.12 -7.77 -14.66
C TYR A 97 16.41 -8.20 -13.22
N GLY A 98 17.65 -7.98 -12.74
CA GLY A 98 18.02 -8.30 -11.37
C GLY A 98 17.22 -7.49 -10.33
N MET A 99 16.98 -6.21 -10.62
CA MET A 99 16.17 -5.35 -9.74
C MET A 99 14.69 -5.63 -9.87
N PHE A 100 14.19 -5.98 -11.06
CA PHE A 100 12.83 -6.47 -11.22
C PHE A 100 12.55 -7.71 -10.36
N ALA A 101 13.46 -8.70 -10.40
CA ALA A 101 13.35 -9.90 -9.58
C ALA A 101 13.38 -9.58 -8.09
N LEU A 102 14.33 -8.75 -7.64
CA LEU A 102 14.44 -8.34 -6.25
C LEU A 102 13.20 -7.55 -5.79
N TYR A 103 12.72 -6.61 -6.59
CA TYR A 103 11.52 -5.82 -6.30
C TYR A 103 10.28 -6.70 -6.18
N THR A 104 10.12 -7.67 -7.07
CA THR A 104 8.98 -8.59 -7.07
C THR A 104 9.00 -9.57 -5.91
N LEU A 105 10.18 -10.03 -5.48
CA LEU A 105 10.32 -10.97 -4.36
C LEU A 105 10.19 -10.29 -2.99
N LEU A 106 10.59 -9.02 -2.90
CA LEU A 106 10.58 -8.29 -1.64
C LEU A 106 9.28 -7.54 -1.35
N THR A 107 8.51 -7.16 -2.38
CA THR A 107 7.26 -6.39 -2.22
C THR A 107 6.08 -7.31 -1.93
#